data_AF-A0ABD6M7Q7-F1
#
_entry.id   AF-A0ABD6M7Q7-F1
#
_cell.length_a   1.000
_cell.length_b   1.000
_cell.length_c   1.000
_cell.angle_alpha   90.00
_cell.angle_beta   90.00
_cell.angle_gamma   90.00
#
_symmetry.space_group_name_H-M   'P 1'
#
loop_
_entity.id
_entity.type
_entity.pdbx_description
1 polymer ?
#
loop_
_entity_poly.entity_id
_entity_poly.type
_entity_poly.pdbx_seq_one_letter_code
_entity_poly.pdbx_strand_id
1 'polypeptide(L)'
;MKKIWLALAGMVLAFCASAAQFQDGKQYITLEKPIAGEPQVLEFFSFYCPHCYQFEEVLHVSDNVKKKLPEGTKMTKYHVEFLGPLGKDLTQAWAVALALGVEDKVTVPLFEAVQKTQTVQSTADIRKVFVDAGIKGEDYDAAWNSFVVKSLVAQQEKAAADLQLQGVPAMFVNGKYQVNPQGMDTSSMDIFVQQYADTVKYLVGQK
;
A
#
# COMPACT_ATOMS: atom_id res chain seq x y z
N MET A 1 -39.32 55.00 -7.87
CA MET A 1 -38.07 54.87 -7.08
C MET A 1 -38.02 53.52 -6.38
N LYS A 2 -37.09 52.66 -6.80
CA LYS A 2 -36.25 51.77 -5.98
C LYS A 2 -36.93 50.81 -4.97
N LYS A 3 -37.58 49.69 -5.34
CA LYS A 3 -37.72 48.50 -4.43
C LYS A 3 -38.00 47.13 -5.10
N ILE A 4 -37.61 46.87 -6.37
CA ILE A 4 -37.94 45.57 -7.03
C ILE A 4 -36.73 44.89 -7.70
N TRP A 5 -35.50 45.09 -7.20
CA TRP A 5 -34.28 44.59 -7.85
C TRP A 5 -33.30 43.86 -6.92
N LEU A 6 -33.81 43.16 -5.90
CA LEU A 6 -32.96 42.42 -4.95
C LEU A 6 -33.55 41.04 -4.59
N ALA A 7 -33.91 40.23 -5.59
CA ALA A 7 -34.33 38.85 -5.36
C ALA A 7 -33.80 37.85 -6.40
N LEU A 8 -32.71 38.19 -7.13
CA LEU A 8 -32.21 37.38 -8.24
C LEU A 8 -30.68 37.26 -8.27
N ALA A 9 -30.05 37.14 -7.10
CA ALA A 9 -28.60 36.94 -6.97
C ALA A 9 -28.24 35.84 -5.96
N GLY A 10 -29.12 34.85 -5.77
CA GLY A 10 -29.00 33.83 -4.72
C GLY A 10 -28.97 32.39 -5.20
N MET A 11 -28.82 32.12 -6.50
CA MET A 11 -28.83 30.75 -6.99
C MET A 11 -27.74 30.54 -8.03
N VAL A 12 -27.08 29.39 -7.93
CA VAL A 12 -26.03 28.87 -8.81
C VAL A 12 -24.60 29.30 -8.46
N LEU A 13 -24.19 29.04 -7.22
CA LEU A 13 -22.87 28.42 -6.99
C LEU A 13 -23.08 26.89 -6.94
N ALA A 14 -23.49 26.33 -8.08
CA ALA A 14 -23.33 24.90 -8.28
C ALA A 14 -21.83 24.68 -8.49
N PHE A 15 -21.12 24.42 -7.40
CA PHE A 15 -19.84 23.74 -7.50
C PHE A 15 -20.11 22.45 -8.27
N CYS A 16 -19.73 22.42 -9.54
CA CYS A 16 -19.47 21.19 -10.26
C CYS A 16 -18.27 20.55 -9.56
N ALA A 17 -18.48 19.96 -8.40
CA ALA A 17 -17.62 18.92 -7.91
C ALA A 17 -17.66 17.85 -9.00
N SER A 18 -16.64 17.82 -9.85
CA SER A 18 -16.41 16.70 -10.74
C SER A 18 -16.14 15.52 -9.82
N ALA A 19 -17.20 14.82 -9.41
CA ALA A 19 -17.08 13.57 -8.70
C ALA A 19 -16.30 12.67 -9.67
N ALA A 20 -15.08 12.30 -9.27
CA ALA A 20 -14.28 11.37 -10.05
C ALA A 20 -15.14 10.14 -10.34
N GLN A 21 -15.49 9.93 -11.60
CA GLN A 21 -16.33 8.79 -11.98
C GLN A 21 -15.42 7.56 -12.04
N PHE A 22 -15.49 6.76 -10.98
CA PHE A 22 -14.78 5.48 -10.91
C PHE A 22 -15.58 4.43 -11.68
N GLN A 23 -14.91 3.75 -12.61
CA GLN A 23 -15.50 2.74 -13.47
C GLN A 23 -14.67 1.46 -13.37
N ASP A 24 -15.36 0.32 -13.26
CA ASP A 24 -14.74 -0.99 -13.34
C ASP A 24 -14.07 -1.17 -14.71
N GLY A 25 -12.93 -1.85 -14.75
CA GLY A 25 -12.04 -1.96 -15.90
C GLY A 25 -11.20 -0.71 -16.18
N LYS A 26 -11.46 0.42 -15.51
CA LYS A 26 -10.66 1.65 -15.62
C LYS A 26 -9.79 1.86 -14.39
N GLN A 27 -10.28 2.54 -13.35
CA GLN A 27 -9.47 2.85 -12.17
C GLN A 27 -9.29 1.65 -11.24
N TYR A 28 -10.16 0.65 -11.36
CA TYR A 28 -10.10 -0.59 -10.60
C TYR A 28 -10.69 -1.74 -11.42
N ILE A 29 -10.45 -2.97 -10.95
CA ILE A 29 -10.99 -4.20 -11.50
C ILE A 29 -11.71 -4.92 -10.37
N THR A 30 -12.95 -5.36 -10.58
CA THR A 30 -13.65 -6.26 -9.64
C THR A 30 -13.12 -7.68 -9.80
N LEU A 31 -12.75 -8.32 -8.69
CA LEU A 31 -12.32 -9.71 -8.67
C LEU A 31 -13.50 -10.64 -8.99
N GLU A 32 -13.28 -11.62 -9.86
CA GLU A 32 -14.31 -12.63 -10.19
C GLU A 32 -14.77 -13.40 -8.95
N LYS A 33 -13.85 -13.63 -8.00
CA LYS A 33 -14.09 -14.33 -6.74
C LYS A 33 -13.58 -13.49 -5.58
N PRO A 34 -14.48 -12.83 -4.83
CA PRO A 34 -14.10 -12.12 -3.62
C PRO A 34 -13.47 -13.04 -2.58
N ILE A 35 -12.43 -12.56 -1.90
CA ILE A 35 -11.76 -13.27 -0.80
C ILE A 35 -12.23 -12.66 0.53
N ALA A 36 -12.95 -13.45 1.32
CA ALA A 36 -13.45 -13.01 2.61
C ALA A 36 -12.33 -12.99 3.65
N GLY A 37 -12.39 -12.03 4.58
CA GLY A 37 -11.43 -11.92 5.69
C GLY A 37 -10.13 -11.20 5.35
N GLU A 38 -9.96 -10.74 4.12
CA GLU A 38 -8.85 -9.87 3.74
C GLU A 38 -8.91 -8.50 4.44
N PRO A 39 -7.77 -7.83 4.66
CA PRO A 39 -7.74 -6.45 5.14
C PRO A 39 -8.56 -5.50 4.27
N GLN A 40 -9.08 -4.43 4.89
CA GLN A 40 -9.87 -3.43 4.17
C GLN A 40 -9.09 -2.79 3.02
N VAL A 41 -7.81 -2.48 3.27
CA VAL A 41 -6.86 -2.07 2.24
C VAL A 41 -5.60 -2.91 2.42
N LEU A 42 -5.24 -3.68 1.39
CA LEU A 42 -4.07 -4.53 1.38
C LEU A 42 -3.14 -4.13 0.23
N GLU A 43 -1.93 -3.72 0.56
CA GLU A 43 -0.86 -3.44 -0.40
C GLU A 43 0.12 -4.61 -0.47
N PHE A 44 0.54 -4.98 -1.69
CA PHE A 44 1.66 -5.88 -1.93
C PHE A 44 2.84 -5.11 -2.52
N PHE A 45 4.03 -5.39 -2.00
CA PHE A 45 5.27 -4.78 -2.46
C PHE A 45 6.46 -5.75 -2.36
N SER A 46 7.60 -5.34 -2.91
CA SER A 46 8.89 -5.99 -2.64
C SER A 46 9.99 -4.95 -2.46
N PHE A 47 10.94 -5.20 -1.56
CA PHE A 47 12.15 -4.38 -1.46
C PHE A 47 13.05 -4.49 -2.70
N TYR A 48 12.90 -5.53 -3.53
CA TYR A 48 13.60 -5.66 -4.82
C TYR A 48 12.91 -4.93 -5.97
N CYS A 49 11.70 -4.40 -5.78
CA CYS A 49 10.87 -3.82 -6.84
C CYS A 49 11.13 -2.30 -6.96
N PRO A 50 11.70 -1.81 -8.08
CA PRO A 50 11.99 -0.38 -8.26
C PRO A 50 10.73 0.48 -8.30
N HIS A 51 9.64 -0.03 -8.87
CA HIS A 51 8.36 0.67 -8.89
C HIS A 51 7.76 0.78 -7.48
N CYS A 52 8.00 -0.20 -6.61
CA CYS A 52 7.57 -0.18 -5.22
C CYS A 52 8.37 0.88 -4.44
N TYR A 53 9.67 1.02 -4.71
CA TYR A 53 10.48 2.11 -4.17
C TYR A 53 9.94 3.48 -4.60
N GLN A 54 9.64 3.66 -5.89
CA GLN A 54 9.04 4.89 -6.40
C GLN A 54 7.67 5.17 -5.76
N PHE A 55 6.84 4.14 -5.61
CA PHE A 55 5.52 4.22 -5.00
C PHE A 55 5.57 4.68 -3.54
N GLU A 56 6.53 4.16 -2.78
CA GLU A 56 6.71 4.48 -1.36
C GLU A 56 7.44 5.81 -1.13
N GLU A 57 8.64 5.98 -1.71
CA GLU A 57 9.57 7.04 -1.33
C GLU A 57 9.53 8.27 -2.22
N VAL A 58 9.08 8.13 -3.48
CA VAL A 58 9.08 9.24 -4.44
C VAL A 58 7.68 9.83 -4.57
N LEU A 59 6.68 8.97 -4.74
CA LEU A 59 5.29 9.35 -4.95
C LEU A 59 4.48 9.37 -3.65
N HIS A 60 4.98 8.72 -2.59
CA HIS A 60 4.30 8.60 -1.29
C HIS A 60 2.84 8.17 -1.43
N VAL A 61 2.55 7.22 -2.33
CA VAL A 61 1.17 6.83 -2.64
C VAL A 61 0.52 6.20 -1.43
N SER A 62 1.23 5.30 -0.73
CA SER A 62 0.78 4.65 0.50
C SER A 62 0.36 5.67 1.56
N ASP A 63 1.14 6.72 1.76
CA ASP A 63 0.83 7.78 2.72
C ASP A 63 -0.36 8.64 2.27
N ASN A 64 -0.47 8.95 0.98
CA ASN A 64 -1.61 9.68 0.43
C ASN A 64 -2.90 8.87 0.55
N VAL A 65 -2.84 7.55 0.33
CA VAL A 65 -3.95 6.63 0.59
C VAL A 65 -4.32 6.69 2.07
N LYS A 66 -3.38 6.40 2.99
CA LYS A 66 -3.61 6.44 4.45
C LYS A 66 -4.29 7.73 4.90
N LYS A 67 -3.85 8.90 4.41
CA LYS A 67 -4.41 10.21 4.74
C LYS A 67 -5.85 10.42 4.25
N LYS A 68 -6.27 9.77 3.17
CA LYS A 68 -7.62 9.90 2.60
C LYS A 68 -8.62 8.88 3.13
N LEU A 69 -8.14 7.80 3.74
CA LEU A 69 -9.00 6.74 4.27
C LEU A 69 -9.91 7.27 5.39
N PRO A 70 -11.16 6.77 5.48
CA PRO A 70 -12.02 7.04 6.64
C PRO A 70 -11.33 6.62 7.95
N GLU A 71 -11.61 7.35 9.03
CA GLU A 71 -11.10 7.02 10.36
C GLU A 71 -11.42 5.56 10.74
N GLY A 72 -10.45 4.87 11.32
CA GLY A 72 -10.57 3.46 11.71
C GLY A 72 -10.36 2.45 10.58
N THR A 73 -10.19 2.89 9.32
CA THR A 73 -9.84 1.99 8.21
C THR A 73 -8.42 1.48 8.39
N LYS A 74 -8.25 0.16 8.46
CA LYS A 74 -6.92 -0.46 8.54
C LYS A 74 -6.33 -0.66 7.15
N MET A 75 -5.11 -0.16 6.95
CA MET A 75 -4.27 -0.48 5.80
C MET A 75 -3.17 -1.43 6.23
N THR A 76 -3.02 -2.54 5.52
CA THR A 76 -1.99 -3.57 5.74
C THR A 76 -1.09 -3.62 4.52
N LYS A 77 0.20 -3.88 4.73
CA LYS A 77 1.18 -4.04 3.67
C LYS A 77 1.87 -5.40 3.82
N TYR A 78 1.91 -6.18 2.75
CA TYR A 78 2.54 -7.50 2.68
C TYR A 78 3.67 -7.52 1.66
N HIS A 79 4.74 -8.22 2.01
CA HIS A 79 5.87 -8.43 1.12
C HIS A 79 5.68 -9.70 0.29
N VAL A 80 6.18 -9.70 -0.95
CA VAL A 80 6.15 -10.87 -1.84
C VAL A 80 7.50 -11.57 -1.94
N GLU A 81 7.49 -12.89 -1.99
CA GLU A 81 8.72 -13.68 -2.04
C GLU A 81 9.29 -13.89 -3.45
N PHE A 82 8.52 -13.63 -4.50
CA PHE A 82 8.89 -14.01 -5.87
C PHE A 82 9.91 -13.07 -6.56
N LEU A 83 10.40 -12.03 -5.87
CA LEU A 83 11.39 -11.09 -6.40
C LEU A 83 12.70 -11.12 -5.62
N GLY A 84 13.80 -11.26 -6.37
CA GLY A 84 15.18 -11.17 -5.89
C GLY A 84 15.67 -12.38 -5.10
N PRO A 85 17.00 -12.51 -4.91
CA PRO A 85 17.61 -13.70 -4.31
C PRO A 85 17.26 -13.89 -2.83
N LEU A 86 16.98 -12.81 -2.09
CA LEU A 86 16.60 -12.84 -0.67
C LEU A 86 15.08 -12.61 -0.47
N GLY A 87 14.25 -12.83 -1.49
CA GLY A 87 12.81 -12.53 -1.43
C GLY A 87 12.08 -13.19 -0.25
N LYS A 88 12.42 -14.45 0.05
CA LYS A 88 11.86 -15.19 1.20
C LYS A 88 12.34 -14.62 2.55
N ASP A 89 13.65 -14.36 2.67
CA ASP A 89 14.22 -13.76 3.88
C ASP A 89 13.65 -12.37 4.17
N LEU A 90 13.46 -11.54 3.13
CA LEU A 90 12.86 -10.22 3.26
C LEU A 90 11.36 -10.29 3.58
N THR A 91 10.65 -11.33 3.12
CA THR A 91 9.26 -11.58 3.51
C THR A 91 9.15 -11.92 5.00
N GLN A 92 10.07 -12.75 5.51
CA GLN A 92 10.16 -13.04 6.93
C GLN A 92 10.61 -11.82 7.75
N ALA A 93 11.55 -11.03 7.26
CA ALA A 93 11.96 -9.78 7.89
C ALA A 93 10.81 -8.77 7.96
N TRP A 94 10.00 -8.68 6.90
CA TRP A 94 8.79 -7.86 6.92
C TRP A 94 7.77 -8.36 7.94
N ALA A 95 7.60 -9.69 8.08
CA ALA A 95 6.80 -10.25 9.17
C ALA A 95 7.35 -9.90 10.56
N VAL A 96 8.68 -9.83 10.74
CA VAL A 96 9.28 -9.30 11.98
C VAL A 96 8.92 -7.83 12.18
N ALA A 97 8.99 -7.00 11.14
CA ALA A 97 8.64 -5.59 11.22
C ALA A 97 7.17 -5.40 11.65
N LEU A 98 6.25 -6.15 11.06
CA LEU A 98 4.82 -6.17 11.43
C LEU A 98 4.61 -6.64 12.88
N ALA A 99 5.29 -7.71 13.30
CA ALA A 99 5.15 -8.27 14.65
C ALA A 99 5.67 -7.31 15.74
N LEU A 100 6.72 -6.55 15.43
CA LEU A 100 7.33 -5.59 16.35
C LEU A 100 6.75 -4.17 16.24
N GLY A 101 5.93 -3.88 15.22
CA GLY A 101 5.37 -2.54 14.97
C GLY A 101 6.44 -1.51 14.62
N VAL A 102 7.41 -1.90 13.79
CA VAL A 102 8.57 -1.06 13.41
C VAL A 102 8.69 -0.81 11.91
N GLU A 103 7.62 -1.03 11.16
CA GLU A 103 7.54 -0.88 9.70
C GLU A 103 8.11 0.47 9.23
N ASP A 104 7.67 1.56 9.83
CA ASP A 104 8.09 2.93 9.48
C ASP A 104 9.58 3.18 9.73
N LYS A 105 10.21 2.42 10.64
CA LYS A 105 11.65 2.54 10.94
C LYS A 105 12.53 1.80 9.94
N VAL A 106 12.01 0.73 9.34
CA VAL A 106 12.82 -0.19 8.54
C VAL A 106 12.49 -0.15 7.05
N THR A 107 11.35 0.42 6.64
CA THR A 107 10.95 0.48 5.23
C THR A 107 11.98 1.19 4.36
N VAL A 108 12.32 2.45 4.68
CA VAL A 108 13.31 3.21 3.90
C VAL A 108 14.69 2.57 3.95
N PRO A 109 15.24 2.23 5.14
CA PRO A 109 16.56 1.61 5.21
C PRO A 109 16.67 0.30 4.44
N LEU A 110 15.65 -0.57 4.47
CA LEU A 110 15.65 -1.82 3.71
C LEU A 110 15.61 -1.57 2.20
N PHE A 111 14.76 -0.64 1.74
CA PHE A 111 14.73 -0.26 0.34
C PHE A 111 16.07 0.27 -0.16
N GLU A 112 16.70 1.19 0.59
CA GLU A 112 17.99 1.75 0.22
C GLU A 112 19.11 0.72 0.29
N ALA A 113 19.08 -0.16 1.29
CA ALA A 113 20.06 -1.24 1.44
C ALA A 113 19.99 -2.27 0.31
N VAL A 114 18.78 -2.59 -0.17
CA VAL A 114 18.55 -3.55 -1.25
C VAL A 114 18.81 -2.93 -2.64
N GLN A 115 18.26 -1.74 -2.91
CA GLN A 115 18.25 -1.18 -4.28
C GLN A 115 19.38 -0.18 -4.56
N LYS A 116 19.69 0.71 -3.61
CA LYS A 116 20.65 1.81 -3.84
C LYS A 116 22.08 1.42 -3.50
N THR A 117 22.30 1.00 -2.26
CA THR A 117 23.65 0.69 -1.75
C THR A 117 24.03 -0.77 -1.97
N GLN A 118 23.04 -1.63 -2.19
CA GLN A 118 23.23 -3.07 -2.43
C GLN A 118 24.05 -3.75 -1.32
N THR A 119 23.89 -3.27 -0.08
CA THR A 119 24.58 -3.77 1.11
C THR A 119 23.92 -5.01 1.70
N VAL A 120 22.64 -5.23 1.41
CA VAL A 120 21.93 -6.46 1.80
C VAL A 120 22.24 -7.58 0.80
N GLN A 121 23.10 -8.52 1.20
CA GLN A 121 23.51 -9.69 0.41
C GLN A 121 23.28 -11.02 1.15
N SER A 122 22.86 -10.96 2.40
CA SER A 122 22.56 -12.11 3.26
C SER A 122 21.48 -11.79 4.29
N THR A 123 20.91 -12.82 4.94
CA THR A 123 19.99 -12.66 6.07
C THR A 123 20.62 -11.89 7.25
N ALA A 124 21.94 -12.00 7.43
CA ALA A 124 22.66 -11.26 8.47
C ALA A 124 22.68 -9.74 8.19
N ASP A 125 22.78 -9.34 6.92
CA ASP A 125 22.73 -7.93 6.52
C ASP A 125 21.32 -7.35 6.73
N ILE A 126 20.27 -8.13 6.45
CA ILE A 126 18.88 -7.75 6.75
C ILE A 126 18.74 -7.46 8.25
N ARG A 127 19.18 -8.37 9.11
CA ARG A 127 19.21 -8.16 10.56
C ARG A 127 19.97 -6.90 10.94
N LYS A 128 21.11 -6.63 10.29
CA LYS A 128 21.91 -5.43 10.55
C LYS A 128 21.09 -4.15 10.31
N VAL A 129 20.28 -4.09 9.26
CA VAL A 129 19.41 -2.94 8.99
C VAL A 129 18.44 -2.68 10.16
N PHE A 130 17.84 -3.72 10.73
CA PHE A 130 16.95 -3.58 11.91
C PHE A 130 17.72 -3.06 13.13
N VAL A 131 18.92 -3.58 13.37
CA VAL A 131 19.76 -3.16 14.50
C VAL A 131 20.20 -1.71 14.34
N ASP A 132 20.63 -1.31 13.14
CA ASP A 132 21.01 0.07 12.82
C ASP A 132 19.81 1.03 12.95
N ALA A 133 18.58 0.54 12.70
CA ALA A 133 17.33 1.27 12.93
C ALA A 133 16.88 1.31 14.42
N GLY A 134 17.69 0.76 15.33
CA GLY A 134 17.48 0.82 16.78
C GLY A 134 16.65 -0.31 17.36
N ILE A 135 16.36 -1.38 16.61
CA ILE A 135 15.75 -2.60 17.14
C ILE A 135 16.84 -3.40 17.83
N LYS A 136 16.61 -3.85 19.07
CA LYS A 136 17.61 -4.67 19.74
C LYS A 136 17.77 -6.00 19.01
N GLY A 137 19.02 -6.45 18.86
CA GLY A 137 19.32 -7.73 18.22
C GLY A 137 18.58 -8.90 18.87
N GLU A 138 18.48 -8.91 20.20
CA GLU A 138 17.73 -9.93 20.97
C GLU A 138 16.23 -9.97 20.60
N ASP A 139 15.60 -8.80 20.46
CA ASP A 139 14.17 -8.69 20.12
C ASP A 139 13.93 -9.14 18.67
N TYR A 140 14.82 -8.77 17.75
CA TYR A 140 14.79 -9.24 16.37
C TYR A 140 14.93 -10.75 16.28
N ASP A 141 15.93 -11.33 16.94
CA ASP A 141 16.22 -12.77 16.88
C ASP A 141 15.09 -13.59 17.51
N ALA A 142 14.50 -13.09 18.61
CA ALA A 142 13.33 -13.70 19.23
C ALA A 142 12.10 -13.66 18.30
N ALA A 143 11.82 -12.49 17.69
CA ALA A 143 10.71 -12.34 16.76
C ALA A 143 10.89 -13.22 15.52
N TRP A 144 12.08 -13.22 14.91
CA TRP A 144 12.42 -13.99 13.71
C TRP A 144 12.08 -15.48 13.84
N ASN A 145 12.32 -16.06 15.01
CA ASN A 145 12.09 -17.47 15.30
C ASN A 145 10.68 -17.78 15.85
N SER A 146 9.86 -16.76 16.07
CA SER A 146 8.56 -16.90 16.73
C SER A 146 7.50 -17.56 15.86
N PHE A 147 6.51 -18.17 16.51
CA PHE A 147 5.31 -18.69 15.83
C PHE A 147 4.49 -17.57 15.17
N VAL A 148 4.48 -16.37 15.76
CA VAL A 148 3.77 -15.20 15.22
C VAL A 148 4.34 -14.82 13.85
N VAL A 149 5.66 -14.71 13.74
CA VAL A 149 6.33 -14.38 12.46
C VAL A 149 6.11 -15.47 11.42
N LYS A 150 6.21 -16.76 11.78
CA LYS A 150 5.88 -17.86 10.87
C LYS A 150 4.44 -17.79 10.35
N SER A 151 3.50 -17.43 11.22
CA SER A 151 2.09 -17.26 10.85
C SER A 151 1.88 -16.07 9.92
N LEU A 152 2.57 -14.95 10.17
CA LEU A 152 2.53 -13.76 9.31
C LEU A 152 3.15 -14.03 7.92
N VAL A 153 4.23 -14.80 7.83
CA VAL A 153 4.78 -15.24 6.54
C VAL A 153 3.74 -16.05 5.76
N ALA A 154 3.14 -17.07 6.40
CA ALA A 154 2.09 -17.87 5.76
C ALA A 154 0.86 -17.04 5.34
N GLN A 155 0.50 -16.00 6.11
CA GLN A 155 -0.58 -15.08 5.75
C GLN A 155 -0.24 -14.23 4.51
N GLN A 156 0.99 -13.72 4.42
CA GLN A 156 1.46 -12.98 3.25
C GLN A 156 1.41 -13.82 1.98
N GLU A 157 1.97 -15.04 2.05
CA GLU A 157 1.98 -16.00 0.94
C GLU A 157 0.55 -16.39 0.53
N LYS A 158 -0.30 -16.70 1.51
CA LYS A 158 -1.69 -17.08 1.27
C LYS A 158 -2.47 -15.95 0.60
N ALA A 159 -2.37 -14.72 1.10
CA ALA A 159 -3.08 -13.60 0.52
C ALA A 159 -2.64 -13.33 -0.92
N ALA A 160 -1.34 -13.40 -1.22
CA ALA A 160 -0.83 -13.26 -2.58
C ALA A 160 -1.37 -14.36 -3.53
N ALA A 161 -1.46 -15.60 -3.04
CA ALA A 161 -2.00 -16.72 -3.82
C ALA A 161 -3.52 -16.62 -4.03
N ASP A 162 -4.28 -16.33 -2.97
CA ASP A 162 -5.75 -16.23 -3.00
C ASP A 162 -6.20 -15.09 -3.93
N LEU A 163 -5.49 -13.96 -3.90
CA LEU A 163 -5.74 -12.79 -4.77
C LEU A 163 -5.12 -12.94 -6.16
N GLN A 164 -4.51 -14.09 -6.47
CA GLN A 164 -3.88 -14.39 -7.76
C GLN A 164 -2.91 -13.28 -8.20
N LEU A 165 -2.08 -12.82 -7.27
CA LEU A 165 -1.19 -11.69 -7.47
C LEU A 165 -0.21 -11.92 -8.63
N GLN A 166 -0.25 -11.04 -9.63
CA GLN A 166 0.59 -11.14 -10.84
C GLN A 166 1.83 -10.25 -10.80
N GLY A 167 1.90 -9.28 -9.88
CA GLY A 167 3.00 -8.33 -9.83
C GLY A 167 2.82 -7.29 -8.71
N VAL A 168 3.84 -6.46 -8.53
CA VAL A 168 3.90 -5.40 -7.51
C VAL A 168 4.45 -4.09 -8.12
N PRO A 169 4.09 -2.91 -7.58
CA PRO A 169 3.16 -2.69 -6.47
C PRO A 169 1.71 -2.98 -6.87
N ALA A 170 0.94 -3.53 -5.95
CA ALA A 170 -0.48 -3.81 -6.15
C ALA A 170 -1.27 -3.48 -4.88
N MET A 171 -2.51 -3.01 -5.03
CA MET A 171 -3.38 -2.74 -3.90
C MET A 171 -4.76 -3.33 -4.14
N PHE A 172 -5.27 -4.00 -3.10
CA PHE A 172 -6.58 -4.62 -3.06
C PHE A 172 -7.43 -3.97 -1.98
N VAL A 173 -8.73 -3.90 -2.23
CA VAL A 173 -9.69 -3.30 -1.30
C VAL A 173 -10.78 -4.31 -0.98
N ASN A 174 -10.98 -4.55 0.32
CA ASN A 174 -12.00 -5.46 0.89
C ASN A 174 -11.97 -6.89 0.29
N GLY A 175 -10.83 -7.35 -0.22
CA GLY A 175 -10.72 -8.63 -0.95
C GLY A 175 -11.64 -8.74 -2.17
N LYS A 176 -12.12 -7.61 -2.71
CA LYS A 176 -13.13 -7.54 -3.79
C LYS A 176 -12.64 -6.82 -5.02
N TYR A 177 -11.76 -5.84 -4.85
CA TYR A 177 -11.32 -4.95 -5.92
C TYR A 177 -9.81 -4.90 -5.95
N GLN A 178 -9.25 -4.90 -7.16
CA GLN A 178 -7.85 -4.54 -7.40
C GLN A 178 -7.80 -3.13 -7.96
N VAL A 179 -6.98 -2.25 -7.38
CA VAL A 179 -6.72 -0.93 -7.96
C VAL A 179 -5.95 -1.11 -9.28
N ASN A 180 -6.36 -0.40 -10.33
CA ASN A 180 -5.76 -0.51 -11.66
C ASN A 180 -5.05 0.80 -12.04
N PRO A 181 -3.73 0.92 -11.82
CA PRO A 181 -2.97 2.12 -12.13
C PRO A 181 -2.90 2.39 -13.65
N GLN A 182 -3.04 1.37 -14.48
CA GLN A 182 -2.92 1.49 -15.94
C GLN A 182 -4.11 2.25 -16.57
N GLY A 183 -5.26 2.27 -15.90
CA GLY A 183 -6.43 3.04 -16.34
C GLY A 183 -6.52 4.45 -15.76
N MET A 184 -5.47 4.90 -15.05
CA MET A 184 -5.40 6.22 -14.42
C MET A 184 -4.71 7.25 -15.30
N ASP A 185 -4.90 8.53 -14.98
CA ASP A 185 -4.25 9.65 -15.63
C ASP A 185 -2.78 9.73 -15.19
N THR A 186 -1.88 9.55 -16.15
CA THR A 186 -0.42 9.60 -15.95
C THR A 186 0.21 10.87 -16.54
N SER A 187 -0.60 11.87 -16.93
CA SER A 187 -0.09 13.15 -17.45
C SER A 187 0.62 13.99 -16.39
N SER A 188 0.29 13.76 -15.12
CA SER A 188 0.94 14.36 -13.96
C SER A 188 1.01 13.34 -12.82
N MET A 189 2.17 13.30 -12.15
CA MET A 189 2.36 12.44 -10.97
C MET A 189 1.43 12.84 -9.83
N ASP A 190 1.18 14.13 -9.63
CA ASP A 190 0.25 14.59 -8.59
C ASP A 190 -1.19 14.12 -8.88
N ILE A 191 -1.62 14.22 -10.14
CA ILE A 191 -2.96 13.75 -10.55
C ILE A 191 -3.07 12.25 -10.34
N PHE A 192 -2.04 11.48 -10.75
CA PHE A 192 -1.98 10.05 -10.54
C PHE A 192 -2.12 9.67 -9.06
N VAL A 193 -1.31 10.28 -8.18
CA VAL A 193 -1.32 10.00 -6.73
C VAL A 193 -2.69 10.32 -6.12
N GLN A 194 -3.27 11.48 -6.47
CA GLN A 194 -4.58 11.87 -5.95
C GLN A 194 -5.69 10.93 -6.44
N GLN A 195 -5.69 10.57 -7.73
CA GLN A 195 -6.66 9.65 -8.31
C GLN A 195 -6.55 8.25 -7.72
N TYR A 196 -5.32 7.77 -7.45
CA TYR A 196 -5.09 6.51 -6.79
C TYR A 196 -5.74 6.51 -5.39
N ALA A 197 -5.42 7.51 -4.58
CA ALA A 197 -5.93 7.63 -3.21
C ALA A 197 -7.46 7.81 -3.17
N ASP A 198 -8.04 8.58 -4.11
CA ASP A 198 -9.49 8.73 -4.23
C ASP A 198 -10.18 7.44 -4.68
N THR A 199 -9.55 6.66 -5.57
CA THR A 199 -10.06 5.34 -5.98
C THR A 199 -10.12 4.40 -4.79
N VAL A 200 -9.05 4.30 -4.00
CA VAL A 200 -9.03 3.44 -2.80
C VAL A 200 -10.10 3.88 -1.81
N LYS A 201 -10.21 5.18 -1.52
CA LYS A 201 -11.25 5.72 -0.64
C LYS A 201 -12.66 5.38 -1.12
N TYR A 202 -12.92 5.53 -2.43
CA TYR A 202 -14.19 5.17 -3.03
C TYR A 202 -14.51 3.68 -2.83
N LEU A 203 -13.56 2.80 -3.12
CA LEU A 203 -13.73 1.35 -3.01
C LEU A 203 -13.93 0.87 -1.56
N VAL A 204 -13.28 1.51 -0.59
CA VAL A 204 -13.50 1.20 0.84
C VAL A 204 -14.97 1.48 1.23
N GLY A 205 -15.58 2.49 0.61
CA GLY A 205 -17.00 2.82 0.80
C GLY A 205 -17.97 1.90 0.05
N GLN A 206 -17.49 1.10 -0.91
CA GLN A 206 -18.31 0.11 -1.62
C GLN A 206 -18.41 -1.15 -0.76
N LYS A 207 -19.63 -1.47 -0.31
CA LYS A 207 -19.92 -2.66 0.50
C LYS A 207 -20.04 -3.91 -0.35
#